data_AF-A0A8T4S3J0-F1
#
_entry.id   AF-A0A8T4S3J0-F1
#
_cell.length_a   1.000
_cell.length_b   1.000
_cell.length_c   1.000
_cell.angle_alpha   90.00
_cell.angle_beta   90.00
_cell.angle_gamma   90.00
#
_symmetry.space_group_name_H-M   'P 1'
#
loop_
_entity.id
_entity.type
_entity.pdbx_description
1 polymer ?
#
loop_
_entity_poly.entity_id
_entity_poly.type
_entity_poly.pdbx_seq_one_letter_code
_entity_poly.pdbx_strand_id
1 'polypeptide(L)'
;MKMPESADECFYFSRRSLDTNGMAIAWVSKPDCPKCGKAKMGKPIDEKKGSVKIRAKEYKCPSCKFTVPKDEFDSSLTMEIKYKCPHCGKEGETKTEYKRKKFQGVDAYIFSCVDCGKKIPITKKMKDV
;
A
#
# COMPACT_ATOMS: atom_id res chain seq x y z
N MET A 1 11.47 -5.45 -7.47
CA MET A 1 10.15 -5.67 -6.81
C MET A 1 9.34 -6.73 -7.57
N LYS A 2 8.62 -7.65 -6.89
CA LYS A 2 7.70 -8.58 -7.57
C LYS A 2 6.30 -7.96 -7.59
N MET A 3 5.74 -7.76 -8.79
CA MET A 3 4.35 -7.32 -8.92
C MET A 3 3.44 -8.44 -8.42
N PRO A 4 2.41 -8.12 -7.62
CA PRO A 4 1.45 -9.12 -7.16
C PRO A 4 0.62 -9.62 -8.35
N GLU A 5 0.41 -10.94 -8.41
CA GLU A 5 -0.41 -11.56 -9.45
C GLU A 5 -1.92 -11.39 -9.17
N SER A 6 -2.29 -11.11 -7.91
CA SER A 6 -3.66 -10.92 -7.50
C SER A 6 -3.82 -9.90 -6.38
N ALA A 7 -4.93 -9.15 -6.41
CA ALA A 7 -5.28 -8.18 -5.36
C ALA A 7 -5.41 -8.83 -3.97
N ASP A 8 -5.70 -10.13 -3.92
CA ASP A 8 -5.82 -10.92 -2.70
C ASP A 8 -4.48 -11.13 -1.97
N GLU A 9 -3.35 -10.93 -2.64
CA GLU A 9 -2.03 -11.06 -2.01
C GLU A 9 -1.51 -9.74 -1.41
N CYS A 10 -2.22 -8.65 -1.67
CA CYS A 10 -1.86 -7.31 -1.21
C CYS A 10 -2.84 -6.77 -0.17
N PHE A 11 -2.33 -5.94 0.73
CA PHE A 11 -3.13 -5.10 1.60
C PHE A 11 -3.69 -3.87 0.88
N TYR A 12 -2.91 -3.35 -0.06
CA TYR A 12 -3.26 -2.19 -0.86
C TYR A 12 -2.75 -2.43 -2.27
N PHE A 13 -3.59 -2.13 -3.25
CA PHE A 13 -3.19 -2.07 -4.64
C PHE A 13 -3.91 -0.89 -5.26
N SER A 14 -3.15 -0.01 -5.90
CA SER A 14 -3.69 1.15 -6.60
C SER A 14 -2.86 1.38 -7.85
N ARG A 15 -3.53 1.39 -9.00
CA ARG A 15 -2.98 1.85 -10.27
C ARG A 15 -3.58 3.21 -10.59
N ARG A 16 -2.74 4.22 -10.80
CA ARG A 16 -3.15 5.60 -11.07
C ARG A 16 -2.42 6.14 -12.28
N SER A 17 -3.13 6.86 -13.14
CA SER A 17 -2.54 7.80 -14.09
C SER A 17 -2.29 9.11 -13.35
N LEU A 18 -1.13 9.71 -13.58
CA LEU A 18 -0.75 11.05 -13.12
C LEU A 18 -0.96 12.04 -14.27
N ASP A 19 -0.85 13.34 -14.01
CA ASP A 19 -0.93 14.37 -15.06
C ASP A 19 0.07 14.13 -16.19
N THR A 20 -0.30 14.53 -17.40
CA THR A 20 0.65 14.63 -18.53
C THR A 20 1.36 13.31 -18.89
N ASN A 21 0.64 12.17 -18.85
CA ASN A 21 1.13 10.83 -19.24
C ASN A 21 2.06 10.13 -18.22
N GLY A 22 2.09 10.60 -16.97
CA GLY A 22 2.68 9.82 -15.87
C GLY A 22 1.75 8.69 -15.42
N MET A 23 2.32 7.66 -14.81
CA MET A 23 1.55 6.56 -14.23
C MET A 23 2.22 6.13 -12.93
N ALA A 24 1.46 5.65 -11.96
CA ALA A 24 2.02 5.06 -10.76
C ALA A 24 1.16 3.89 -10.29
N ILE A 25 1.79 2.75 -10.15
CA ILE A 25 1.26 1.54 -9.54
C ILE A 25 1.89 1.44 -8.17
N ALA A 26 1.07 1.53 -7.13
CA ALA A 26 1.46 1.38 -5.75
C ALA A 26 0.77 0.15 -5.17
N TRP A 27 1.53 -0.75 -4.55
CA TRP A 27 0.99 -1.90 -3.86
C TRP A 27 1.72 -2.17 -2.55
N VAL A 28 1.04 -2.86 -1.65
CA VAL A 28 1.56 -3.28 -0.36
C VAL A 28 1.30 -4.76 -0.25
N SER A 29 2.36 -5.55 -0.30
CA SER A 29 2.27 -7.00 -0.14
C SER A 29 1.88 -7.35 1.30
N LYS A 30 1.08 -8.41 1.49
CA LYS A 30 0.79 -8.90 2.84
C LYS A 30 2.06 -9.54 3.43
N PRO A 31 2.69 -8.97 4.48
CA PRO A 31 3.85 -9.58 5.10
C PRO A 31 3.49 -10.93 5.73
N ASP A 32 4.48 -11.80 5.75
CA ASP A 32 4.43 -13.05 6.50
C ASP A 32 4.35 -12.79 7.99
N CYS A 33 3.73 -13.72 8.71
CA CYS A 33 3.60 -13.58 10.15
C CYS A 33 4.98 -13.61 10.83
N PRO A 34 5.35 -12.57 11.60
CA PRO A 34 6.66 -12.50 12.26
C PRO A 34 6.85 -13.58 13.34
N LYS A 35 5.75 -14.18 13.83
CA LYS A 35 5.78 -15.26 14.83
C LYS A 35 5.98 -16.64 14.22
N CYS A 36 5.30 -16.95 13.12
CA CYS A 36 5.26 -18.33 12.59
C CYS A 36 5.81 -18.50 11.17
N GLY A 37 5.94 -17.42 10.38
CA GLY A 37 6.42 -17.46 8.99
C GLY A 37 5.60 -18.30 8.01
N LYS A 38 4.53 -18.96 8.47
CA LYS A 38 3.74 -19.95 7.70
C LYS A 38 2.53 -19.36 6.98
N ALA A 39 2.08 -18.18 7.39
CA ALA A 39 0.90 -17.55 6.82
C ALA A 39 1.07 -16.04 6.74
N LYS A 40 0.49 -15.44 5.71
CA LYS A 40 0.41 -13.99 5.55
C LYS A 40 -0.51 -13.40 6.62
N MET A 41 -0.11 -12.26 7.21
CA MET A 41 -1.01 -11.54 8.11
C MET A 41 -2.20 -10.98 7.34
N GLY A 42 -3.36 -10.92 7.99
CA GLY A 42 -4.61 -10.48 7.40
C GLY A 42 -5.53 -9.85 8.43
N LYS A 43 -6.61 -9.25 7.96
CA LYS A 43 -7.68 -8.80 8.85
C LYS A 43 -8.37 -10.02 9.48
N PRO A 44 -8.79 -9.96 10.75
CA PRO A 44 -9.52 -11.04 11.39
C PRO A 44 -10.81 -11.36 10.62
N ILE A 45 -11.11 -12.66 10.53
CA ILE A 45 -12.35 -13.17 9.95
C ILE A 45 -13.37 -13.27 11.08
N ASP A 46 -14.57 -12.74 10.85
CA ASP A 46 -15.68 -12.89 11.77
C ASP A 46 -16.25 -14.31 11.64
N GLU A 47 -16.00 -15.19 12.62
CA GLU A 47 -16.38 -16.62 12.58
C GLU A 47 -17.89 -16.83 12.38
N LYS A 48 -18.72 -15.87 12.79
CA LYS A 48 -20.18 -15.91 12.60
C LYS A 48 -20.64 -15.61 11.16
N LYS A 49 -19.85 -14.84 10.40
CA LYS A 49 -20.20 -14.40 9.03
C LYS A 49 -19.27 -14.97 7.95
N GLY A 50 -18.21 -15.68 8.34
CA GLY A 50 -17.14 -16.11 7.44
C GLY A 50 -16.47 -14.95 6.69
N SER A 51 -16.71 -13.71 7.12
CA SER A 51 -16.37 -12.50 6.37
C SER A 51 -15.23 -11.76 7.03
N VAL A 52 -14.37 -11.17 6.23
CA VAL A 52 -13.27 -10.33 6.74
C VAL A 52 -13.85 -9.12 7.47
N LYS A 53 -13.39 -8.88 8.71
CA LYS A 53 -13.84 -7.75 9.52
C LYS A 53 -13.33 -6.44 8.90
N ILE A 54 -14.20 -5.78 8.12
CA ILE A 54 -13.88 -4.60 7.31
C ILE A 54 -13.26 -3.47 8.15
N ARG A 55 -13.77 -3.29 9.38
CA ARG A 55 -13.34 -2.29 10.38
C ARG A 55 -12.52 -2.90 11.53
N ALA A 56 -11.72 -3.92 11.25
CA ALA A 56 -10.80 -4.44 12.26
C ALA A 56 -9.79 -3.36 12.70
N LYS A 57 -9.59 -3.24 14.01
CA LYS A 57 -8.57 -2.39 14.62
C LYS A 57 -7.21 -3.07 14.72
N GLU A 58 -7.15 -4.35 14.36
CA GLU A 58 -6.01 -5.24 14.53
C GLU A 58 -5.95 -6.22 13.36
N TYR A 59 -4.76 -6.71 13.07
CA TYR A 59 -4.48 -7.77 12.11
C TYR A 59 -4.20 -9.06 12.86
N LYS A 60 -4.77 -10.17 12.38
CA LYS A 60 -4.63 -11.48 13.00
C LYS A 60 -4.04 -12.47 12.00
N CYS A 61 -3.03 -13.21 12.44
CA CYS A 61 -2.49 -14.32 11.67
C CYS A 61 -3.47 -15.52 11.73
N PRO A 62 -3.87 -16.09 10.59
CA PRO A 62 -4.77 -17.25 10.58
C PRO A 62 -4.13 -18.54 11.11
N SER A 63 -2.80 -18.68 11.03
CA SER A 63 -2.10 -19.91 11.45
C SER A 63 -1.80 -19.95 12.95
N CYS A 64 -1.16 -18.91 13.50
CA CYS A 64 -0.75 -18.88 14.92
C CYS A 64 -1.62 -17.98 15.79
N LYS A 65 -2.69 -17.38 15.25
CA LYS A 65 -3.58 -16.42 15.94
C LYS A 65 -2.87 -15.18 16.50
N PHE A 66 -1.63 -14.93 16.10
CA PHE A 66 -0.88 -13.72 16.48
C PHE A 66 -1.60 -12.47 16.03
N THR A 67 -1.71 -11.48 16.92
CA THR A 67 -2.49 -10.27 16.68
C THR A 67 -1.59 -9.06 16.80
N VAL A 68 -1.70 -8.13 15.84
CA VAL A 68 -0.92 -6.89 15.79
C VAL A 68 -1.89 -5.72 15.66
N PRO A 69 -1.76 -4.65 16.46
CA PRO A 69 -2.59 -3.46 16.30
C PRO A 69 -2.41 -2.84 14.92
N LYS A 70 -3.49 -2.28 14.36
CA LYS A 70 -3.48 -1.70 13.02
C LYS A 70 -2.42 -0.61 12.86
N ASP A 71 -2.22 0.24 13.85
CA ASP A 71 -1.31 1.38 13.76
C ASP A 71 0.16 0.95 13.60
N GLU A 72 0.59 -0.02 14.42
CA GLU A 72 1.93 -0.60 14.31
C GLU A 72 2.09 -1.43 13.03
N PHE A 73 1.06 -2.20 12.67
CA PHE A 73 1.10 -3.00 11.46
C PHE A 73 1.21 -2.12 10.21
N ASP A 74 0.36 -1.09 10.08
CA ASP A 74 0.35 -0.13 8.97
C ASP A 74 1.69 0.61 8.83
N SER A 75 2.30 0.99 9.96
CA SER A 75 3.62 1.62 9.99
C SER A 75 4.75 0.67 9.61
N SER A 76 4.64 -0.62 9.92
CA SER A 76 5.61 -1.65 9.52
C SER A 76 5.46 -2.07 8.04
N LEU A 77 4.35 -1.75 7.40
CA LEU A 77 4.12 -2.08 5.99
C LEU A 77 4.93 -1.16 5.07
N THR A 78 5.59 -1.76 4.10
CA THR A 78 6.25 -1.05 3.02
C THR A 78 5.36 -1.07 1.77
N MET A 79 5.11 0.11 1.23
CA MET A 79 4.47 0.30 -0.07
C MET A 79 5.53 0.30 -1.17
N GLU A 80 5.42 -0.65 -2.08
CA GLU A 80 6.19 -0.72 -3.31
C GLU A 80 5.47 0.09 -4.40
N ILE A 81 6.22 0.93 -5.11
CA ILE A 81 5.66 1.85 -6.10
C ILE A 81 6.50 1.75 -7.38
N LYS A 82 5.86 1.33 -8.47
CA LYS A 82 6.39 1.52 -9.83
C LYS A 82 5.70 2.70 -10.47
N TYR A 83 6.47 3.66 -10.95
CA TYR A 83 5.91 4.87 -11.52
C TYR A 83 6.66 5.30 -12.77
N LYS A 84 5.94 5.92 -13.68
CA LYS A 84 6.42 6.74 -14.77
C LYS A 84 6.28 8.20 -14.37
N CYS A 85 7.40 8.88 -14.22
CA CYS A 85 7.42 10.27 -13.77
C CYS A 85 6.71 11.17 -14.79
N PRO A 86 5.68 11.93 -14.38
CA PRO A 86 4.99 12.87 -15.28
C PRO A 86 5.89 14.06 -15.67
N HIS A 87 6.97 14.31 -14.93
CA HIS A 87 7.83 15.46 -15.14
C HIS A 87 9.04 15.18 -16.03
N CYS A 88 9.68 14.01 -15.88
CA CYS A 88 10.84 13.64 -16.69
C CYS A 88 10.56 12.47 -17.65
N GLY A 89 9.35 11.90 -17.64
CA GLY A 89 8.94 10.80 -18.51
C GLY A 89 9.57 9.44 -18.19
N LYS A 90 10.54 9.38 -17.27
CA LYS A 90 11.25 8.16 -16.92
C LYS A 90 10.47 7.26 -15.99
N GLU A 91 10.63 5.97 -16.20
CA GLU A 91 10.09 4.92 -15.36
C GLU A 91 11.08 4.59 -14.24
N GLY A 92 10.55 4.36 -13.04
CA GLY A 92 11.33 4.04 -11.87
C GLY A 92 10.53 3.24 -10.86
N GLU A 93 11.24 2.59 -9.96
CA GLU A 93 10.65 1.92 -8.80
C GLU A 93 11.18 2.53 -7.51
N THR A 94 10.29 2.68 -6.54
CA THR A 94 10.63 3.21 -5.22
C THR A 94 9.76 2.55 -4.17
N LYS A 95 10.23 2.57 -2.93
CA LYS A 95 9.53 2.03 -1.78
C LYS A 95 9.37 3.12 -0.75
N THR A 96 8.18 3.21 -0.17
CA THR A 96 7.86 4.16 0.90
C THR A 96 7.11 3.44 1.99
N GLU A 97 7.07 4.02 3.18
CA GLU A 97 6.20 3.54 4.26
C GLU A 97 4.73 3.63 3.82
N TYR A 98 3.90 2.68 4.24
CA TYR A 98 2.45 2.68 3.97
C TYR A 98 1.69 3.74 4.79
N LYS A 99 2.24 4.94 4.92
CA LYS A 99 1.67 6.03 5.71
C LYS A 99 1.12 7.13 4.80
N ARG A 100 -0.16 7.45 4.97
CA ARG A 100 -0.76 8.61 4.29
C ARG A 100 -0.23 9.89 4.90
N LYS A 101 0.14 10.82 4.03
CA LYS A 101 0.62 12.17 4.39
C LYS A 101 -0.30 13.18 3.72
N LYS A 102 -0.48 14.33 4.37
CA LYS A 102 -1.27 15.42 3.81
C LYS A 102 -0.45 16.12 2.73
N PHE A 103 -0.86 16.01 1.47
CA PHE A 103 -0.25 16.69 0.34
C PHE A 103 -1.29 17.61 -0.29
N GLN A 104 -1.02 18.92 -0.35
CA GLN A 104 -1.95 19.91 -0.91
C GLN A 104 -3.39 19.81 -0.34
N GLY A 105 -3.51 19.49 0.95
CA GLY A 105 -4.80 19.37 1.63
C GLY A 105 -5.51 18.01 1.50
N VAL A 106 -4.97 17.06 0.73
CA VAL A 106 -5.53 15.69 0.59
C VAL A 106 -4.59 14.63 1.16
N ASP A 107 -5.16 13.56 1.72
CA ASP A 107 -4.39 12.41 2.19
C ASP A 107 -3.90 11.56 1.01
N ALA A 108 -2.59 11.50 0.83
CA ALA A 108 -1.92 10.81 -0.26
C ALA A 108 -0.68 10.06 0.22
N TYR A 109 -0.25 9.04 -0.51
CA TYR A 109 1.09 8.47 -0.31
C TYR A 109 2.08 9.26 -1.17
N ILE A 110 3.02 9.95 -0.54
CA ILE A 110 3.98 10.80 -1.24
C ILE A 110 5.27 10.01 -1.42
N PHE A 111 5.77 9.92 -2.64
CA PHE A 111 7.08 9.34 -2.93
C PHE A 111 7.92 10.29 -3.78
N SER A 112 9.22 10.13 -3.75
CA SER A 112 10.16 10.95 -4.53
C SER A 112 10.61 10.19 -5.77
N CYS A 113 10.63 10.87 -6.91
CA CYS A 113 11.23 10.32 -8.11
C CYS A 113 12.74 10.15 -7.91
N VAL A 114 13.27 8.98 -8.24
CA VAL A 114 14.71 8.65 -8.09
C VAL A 114 15.58 9.41 -9.08
N ASP A 115 15.01 9.82 -10.22
CA ASP A 115 15.77 10.45 -11.31
C ASP A 115 15.75 11.98 -11.20
N CYS A 116 14.59 12.58 -10.92
CA CYS A 116 14.45 14.05 -10.85
C CYS A 116 14.21 14.60 -9.43
N GLY A 117 14.09 13.74 -8.42
CA GLY A 117 13.86 14.14 -7.03
C GLY A 117 12.46 14.73 -6.74
N LYS A 118 11.58 14.87 -7.74
CA LYS A 118 10.25 15.46 -7.56
C LYS A 118 9.34 14.56 -6.74
N LYS A 119 8.57 15.18 -5.83
CA LYS A 119 7.58 14.50 -4.99
C LYS A 119 6.30 14.28 -5.78
N ILE A 120 5.85 13.03 -5.86
CA ILE A 120 4.66 12.61 -6.57
C ILE A 120 3.67 12.02 -5.55
N PRO A 121 2.45 12.56 -5.46
CA PRO A 121 1.41 12.01 -4.58
C PRO A 121 0.59 10.90 -5.28
N ILE A 122 0.37 9.78 -4.58
CA ILE A 122 -0.62 8.76 -4.92
C ILE A 122 -1.91 9.07 -4.16
N THR A 123 -2.85 9.77 -4.80
CA THR A 123 -4.17 10.06 -4.22
C THR A 123 -5.22 9.03 -4.67
N LYS A 124 -6.27 8.88 -3.87
CA LYS A 124 -7.44 8.02 -4.21
C LYS A 124 -8.45 8.70 -5.13
N LYS A 125 -8.46 10.04 -5.12
CA LYS A 125 -9.22 10.93 -5.99
C LYS A 125 -8.31 12.14 -6.25
N MET A 126 -7.97 12.40 -7.50
CA MET A 126 -7.61 13.75 -7.90
C MET A 126 -8.90 14.55 -7.83
N LYS A 127 -8.92 15.67 -7.09
CA LYS A 127 -9.92 16.69 -7.36
C LYS A 127 -9.50 17.25 -8.72
N ASP A 128 -10.33 17.03 -9.72
CA ASP A 128 -10.39 17.88 -10.91
C ASP A 128 -10.41 19.33 -10.39
N VAL A 129 -9.42 20.13 -10.78
CA VAL A 129 -9.36 21.54 -10.40
C VAL A 129 -10.15 22.36 -11.40
#